data_AF-A0A250X5X9-F1
#
_entry.id   AF-A0A250X5X9-F1
#
_cell.length_a   1.000
_cell.length_b   1.000
_cell.length_c   1.000
_cell.angle_alpha   90.00
_cell.angle_beta   90.00
_cell.angle_gamma   90.00
#
_symmetry.space_group_name_H-M   'P 1'
#
loop_
_entity.id
_entity.type
_entity.pdbx_description
1 polymer ?
#
loop_
_entity_poly.entity_id
_entity_poly.type
_entity_poly.pdbx_seq_one_letter_code
_entity_poly.pdbx_strand_id
1 'polypeptide(L)'
;MARTKQTARKSTGGKAPRKQLATKAARKSAPATGGVKKPHRYRPGTVALREIRKYQKSTELLIRKLPFQRLVREIAQDFKTDLRFQSSAVLALQEAAEAYLEFLLSRSDLGRLTDQAEVNLVTALVPSETACLDSSPGRTRRTAVWISRDVMVGFLL
;
A
#
# COMPACT_ATOMS: atom_id res chain seq x y z
N MET A 1 -21.27 59.04 -19.99
CA MET A 1 -21.21 58.02 -21.06
C MET A 1 -19.88 57.27 -20.95
N ALA A 2 -19.90 55.96 -20.68
CA ALA A 2 -18.69 55.16 -20.46
C ALA A 2 -18.25 54.47 -21.76
N ARG A 3 -16.98 54.68 -22.16
CA ARG A 3 -16.38 54.14 -23.38
C ARG A 3 -15.99 52.67 -23.18
N THR A 4 -16.73 51.73 -23.75
CA THR A 4 -16.39 50.31 -23.77
C THR A 4 -15.36 50.02 -24.86
N LYS A 5 -14.16 49.56 -24.48
CA LYS A 5 -13.15 49.03 -25.42
C LYS A 5 -13.52 47.59 -25.78
N GLN A 6 -14.14 47.40 -26.94
CA GLN A 6 -14.34 46.09 -27.55
C GLN A 6 -12.98 45.59 -28.08
N THR A 7 -12.45 44.51 -27.51
CA THR A 7 -11.30 43.81 -28.11
C THR A 7 -11.84 42.63 -28.93
N ALA A 8 -11.44 42.56 -30.20
CA ALA A 8 -11.84 41.48 -31.10
C ALA A 8 -11.20 40.17 -30.64
N ARG A 9 -11.95 39.32 -29.94
CA ARG A 9 -11.60 37.91 -29.76
C ARG A 9 -12.05 37.14 -31.00
N LYS A 10 -11.11 36.47 -31.68
CA LYS A 10 -11.40 35.54 -32.77
C LYS A 10 -12.22 34.36 -32.21
N SER A 11 -13.50 34.31 -32.58
CA SER A 11 -14.38 33.15 -32.36
C SER A 11 -14.37 32.26 -33.60
N THR A 12 -13.35 31.43 -33.76
CA THR A 12 -13.45 30.31 -34.70
C THR A 12 -14.01 29.10 -33.97
N GLY A 13 -15.33 29.01 -33.99
CA GLY A 13 -16.07 27.80 -33.65
C GLY A 13 -15.96 26.72 -34.73
N GLY A 14 -16.32 25.50 -34.33
CA GLY A 14 -16.90 24.45 -35.17
C GLY A 14 -16.13 24.01 -36.42
N LYS A 15 -15.47 22.86 -36.35
CA LYS A 15 -15.01 22.11 -37.54
C LYS A 15 -16.20 21.80 -38.46
N ALA A 16 -16.16 22.30 -39.70
CA ALA A 16 -17.13 21.95 -40.74
C ALA A 16 -16.98 20.47 -41.19
N PRO A 17 -18.07 19.76 -41.56
CA PRO A 17 -18.00 18.37 -41.98
C PRO A 17 -17.50 18.30 -43.43
N ARG A 18 -16.30 17.76 -43.63
CA ARG A 18 -15.71 17.61 -44.98
C ARG A 18 -15.92 16.18 -45.50
N LYS A 19 -16.53 16.11 -46.69
CA LYS A 19 -16.81 14.93 -47.53
C LYS A 19 -15.56 14.02 -47.66
N GLN A 20 -15.78 12.70 -47.60
CA GLN A 20 -14.77 11.65 -47.60
C GLN A 20 -13.87 11.68 -48.85
N LEU A 21 -12.56 11.72 -48.61
CA LEU A 21 -11.53 11.10 -49.44
C LEU A 21 -10.54 10.44 -48.50
N ALA A 22 -10.37 9.13 -48.63
CA ALA A 22 -9.47 8.32 -47.82
C ALA A 22 -8.03 8.83 -47.98
N THR A 23 -7.57 9.60 -47.00
CA THR A 23 -6.18 10.00 -46.89
C THR A 23 -5.56 9.16 -45.79
N LYS A 24 -4.67 8.26 -46.22
CA LYS A 24 -3.74 7.48 -45.42
C LYS A 24 -3.26 8.32 -44.24
N ALA A 25 -3.50 7.86 -43.02
CA ALA A 25 -3.15 8.57 -41.80
C ALA A 25 -1.62 8.70 -41.68
N ALA A 26 -1.06 9.74 -42.30
CA ALA A 26 0.24 10.27 -41.94
C ALA A 26 0.12 10.74 -40.49
N ARG A 27 0.62 9.90 -39.57
CA ARG A 27 0.80 10.29 -38.16
C ARG A 27 1.52 11.63 -38.17
N LYS A 28 0.92 12.63 -37.52
CA LYS A 28 1.47 13.98 -37.40
C LYS A 28 2.96 13.92 -37.05
N SER A 29 3.82 14.07 -38.06
CA SER A 29 5.21 14.44 -37.83
C SER A 29 5.21 15.86 -37.27
N ALA A 30 6.05 16.09 -36.26
CA ALA A 30 6.12 17.32 -35.50
C ALA A 30 6.22 18.57 -36.41
N PRO A 31 5.70 19.73 -35.98
CA PRO A 31 5.89 20.98 -36.71
C PRO A 31 7.38 21.29 -36.86
N ALA A 32 7.84 21.56 -38.08
CA ALA A 32 9.25 21.80 -38.43
C ALA A 32 9.82 23.15 -37.95
N THR A 33 9.05 23.94 -37.21
CA THR A 33 9.48 25.24 -36.68
C THR A 33 8.74 25.52 -35.36
N GLY A 34 9.50 25.59 -34.28
CA GLY A 34 9.01 25.86 -32.92
C GLY A 34 9.23 24.68 -31.98
N GLY A 35 10.15 24.85 -31.02
CA GLY A 35 10.67 23.80 -30.15
C GLY A 35 9.61 22.83 -29.64
N VAL A 36 9.92 21.53 -29.73
CA VAL A 36 9.09 20.45 -29.20
C VAL A 36 8.77 20.75 -27.74
N LYS A 37 7.49 20.87 -27.40
CA LYS A 37 7.06 21.01 -26.00
C LYS A 37 7.70 19.88 -25.21
N LYS A 38 8.44 20.22 -24.15
CA LYS A 38 9.07 19.23 -23.26
C LYS A 38 7.99 18.22 -22.82
N PRO A 39 8.28 16.91 -22.87
CA PRO A 39 7.33 15.92 -22.40
C PRO A 39 6.99 16.22 -20.94
N HIS A 40 5.70 16.23 -20.64
CA HIS A 40 5.22 16.51 -19.29
C HIS A 40 5.70 15.43 -18.33
N ARG A 41 6.47 15.82 -17.31
CA ARG A 41 6.94 14.93 -16.23
C ARG A 41 6.22 15.29 -14.93
N TYR A 42 5.61 14.30 -14.30
CA TYR A 42 5.01 14.48 -12.97
C TYR A 42 6.09 14.75 -11.91
N ARG A 43 5.72 15.51 -10.87
CA ARG A 43 6.58 15.71 -9.70
C ARG A 43 6.80 14.36 -8.99
N PRO A 44 7.97 14.15 -8.35
CA PRO A 44 8.20 12.96 -7.53
C PRO A 44 7.06 12.80 -6.50
N GLY A 45 6.66 11.56 -6.23
CA GLY A 45 5.53 11.23 -5.35
C GLY A 45 4.14 11.36 -5.99
N THR A 46 3.96 12.14 -7.07
CA THR A 46 2.62 12.31 -7.70
C THR A 46 2.08 11.02 -8.29
N VAL A 47 2.94 10.22 -8.92
CA VAL A 47 2.54 8.92 -9.49
C VAL A 47 2.34 7.89 -8.38
N ALA A 48 3.24 7.86 -7.39
CA ALA A 48 3.13 6.95 -6.24
C ALA A 48 1.83 7.15 -5.46
N LEU A 49 1.45 8.39 -5.12
CA LEU A 49 0.19 8.68 -4.43
C LEU A 49 -1.05 8.29 -5.26
N ARG A 50 -0.95 8.37 -6.58
CA ARG A 50 -2.03 7.93 -7.48
C ARG A 50 -2.16 6.41 -7.46
N GLU A 51 -1.04 5.70 -7.50
CA GLU A 51 -0.99 4.24 -7.44
C GLU A 51 -1.48 3.73 -6.09
N ILE A 52 -1.07 4.33 -4.97
CA ILE A 52 -1.56 3.99 -3.63
C ILE A 52 -3.09 4.09 -3.56
N ARG A 53 -3.65 5.23 -4.01
CA ARG A 53 -5.11 5.41 -4.05
C ARG A 53 -5.83 4.43 -4.99
N LYS A 54 -5.18 4.05 -6.11
CA LYS A 54 -5.71 3.07 -7.04
C LYS A 54 -5.79 1.71 -6.36
N TYR A 55 -4.68 1.24 -5.80
CA TYR A 55 -4.56 -0.10 -5.22
C TYR A 55 -5.35 -0.25 -3.91
N GLN A 56 -5.47 0.79 -3.09
CA GLN A 56 -6.34 0.77 -1.90
C GLN A 56 -7.83 0.71 -2.24
N LYS A 57 -8.24 1.16 -3.44
CA LYS A 57 -9.64 1.12 -3.87
C LYS A 57 -10.02 -0.24 -4.49
N SER A 58 -9.05 -0.94 -5.06
CA SER A 58 -9.23 -2.26 -5.67
C SER A 58 -8.80 -3.36 -4.73
N THR A 59 -9.29 -4.58 -4.94
CA THR A 59 -8.79 -5.78 -4.27
C THR A 59 -8.14 -6.73 -5.28
N GLU A 60 -7.43 -6.16 -6.27
CA GLU A 60 -6.75 -6.94 -7.30
C GLU A 60 -5.45 -7.52 -6.73
N LEU A 61 -5.20 -8.80 -7.00
CA LEU A 61 -3.92 -9.43 -6.65
C LEU A 61 -2.79 -8.78 -7.45
N LEU A 62 -1.76 -8.32 -6.76
CA LEU A 62 -0.64 -7.58 -7.32
C LEU A 62 0.46 -8.51 -7.83
N ILE A 63 0.58 -9.71 -7.26
CA ILE A 63 1.57 -10.70 -7.69
C ILE A 63 1.03 -11.47 -8.89
N ARG A 64 1.86 -11.66 -9.92
CA ARG A 64 1.47 -12.45 -11.09
C ARG A 64 1.23 -13.91 -10.68
N LYS A 65 0.09 -14.48 -11.09
CA LYS A 65 -0.35 -15.83 -10.70
C LYS A 65 0.62 -16.95 -11.10
N LEU A 66 1.15 -16.94 -12.33
CA LEU A 66 2.02 -18.01 -12.82
C LEU A 66 3.35 -18.15 -12.06
N PRO A 67 4.15 -17.08 -11.84
CA PRO A 67 5.36 -17.20 -11.03
C PRO A 67 5.06 -17.55 -9.58
N PHE A 68 3.99 -17.01 -8.97
CA PHE A 68 3.58 -17.40 -7.61
C PHE A 68 3.25 -18.89 -7.52
N GLN A 69 2.49 -19.42 -8.49
CA GLN A 69 2.19 -20.85 -8.55
C GLN A 69 3.44 -21.72 -8.70
N ARG A 70 4.44 -21.28 -9.49
CA ARG A 70 5.72 -22.00 -9.63
C ARG A 70 6.47 -22.04 -8.30
N LEU A 71 6.54 -20.91 -7.60
CA LEU A 71 7.16 -20.81 -6.28
C LEU A 71 6.49 -21.73 -5.25
N VAL A 72 5.15 -21.75 -5.20
CA VAL A 72 4.41 -22.64 -4.29
C VAL A 72 4.74 -24.11 -4.56
N ARG A 73 4.87 -24.50 -5.82
CA ARG A 73 5.21 -25.89 -6.20
C ARG A 73 6.66 -26.23 -5.90
N GLU A 74 7.58 -25.29 -6.13
CA GLU A 74 9.00 -25.44 -5.80
C GLU A 74 9.18 -25.69 -4.30
N ILE A 75 8.61 -24.84 -3.46
CA ILE A 75 8.68 -24.99 -1.99
C ILE A 75 8.04 -26.30 -1.54
N ALA A 76 6.87 -26.65 -2.10
CA ALA A 76 6.16 -27.86 -1.70
C ALA A 76 6.90 -29.15 -2.07
N GLN A 77 7.67 -29.12 -3.16
CA GLN A 77 8.45 -30.26 -3.64
C GLN A 77 9.52 -30.67 -2.62
N ASP A 78 10.09 -29.72 -1.87
CA ASP A 78 11.09 -29.97 -0.83
C ASP A 78 10.52 -30.76 0.36
N PHE A 79 9.20 -30.69 0.59
CA PHE A 79 8.54 -31.42 1.68
C PHE A 79 7.99 -32.76 1.22
N LYS A 80 7.38 -32.83 0.03
CA LYS A 80 6.81 -34.06 -0.51
C LYS A 80 6.74 -34.01 -2.03
N THR A 81 7.25 -35.05 -2.67
CA THR A 81 7.17 -35.23 -4.12
C THR A 81 5.74 -35.56 -4.56
N ASP A 82 5.37 -35.15 -5.77
CA ASP A 82 4.10 -35.48 -6.45
C ASP A 82 2.82 -34.89 -5.82
N LEU A 83 2.94 -33.75 -5.13
CA LEU A 83 1.77 -33.01 -4.62
C LEU A 83 0.95 -32.36 -5.74
N ARG A 84 -0.37 -32.59 -5.70
CA ARG A 84 -1.34 -31.93 -6.58
C ARG A 84 -2.03 -30.80 -5.82
N PHE A 85 -1.98 -29.61 -6.40
CA PHE A 85 -2.65 -28.42 -5.86
C PHE A 85 -3.96 -28.16 -6.58
N GLN A 86 -5.02 -27.92 -5.80
CA GLN A 86 -6.26 -27.33 -6.31
C GLN A 86 -6.00 -25.87 -6.69
N SER A 87 -6.69 -25.37 -7.73
CA SER A 87 -6.55 -23.98 -8.17
C SER A 87 -6.95 -22.98 -7.06
N SER A 88 -8.02 -23.27 -6.32
CA SER A 88 -8.46 -22.43 -5.18
C SER A 88 -7.44 -22.42 -4.04
N ALA A 89 -6.74 -23.52 -3.78
CA ALA A 89 -5.71 -23.56 -2.74
C ALA A 89 -4.54 -22.62 -3.06
N VAL A 90 -4.09 -22.59 -4.32
CA VAL A 90 -3.02 -21.67 -4.75
C VAL A 90 -3.49 -20.22 -4.67
N LEU A 91 -4.75 -19.93 -5.01
CA LEU A 91 -5.32 -18.58 -4.87
C LEU A 91 -5.42 -18.16 -3.40
N ALA A 92 -5.88 -19.03 -2.51
CA ALA A 92 -5.96 -18.74 -1.08
C ALA A 92 -4.57 -18.47 -0.48
N LEU A 93 -3.56 -19.25 -0.87
CA LEU A 93 -2.16 -18.99 -0.48
C LEU A 93 -1.68 -17.63 -0.97
N GLN A 94 -2.07 -17.23 -2.19
CA GLN A 94 -1.69 -15.94 -2.74
C GLN A 94 -2.37 -14.79 -1.99
N GLU A 95 -3.67 -14.89 -1.73
CA GLU A 95 -4.42 -13.89 -0.97
C GLU A 95 -3.83 -13.70 0.43
N ALA A 96 -3.54 -14.81 1.13
CA ALA A 96 -2.93 -14.76 2.46
C ALA A 96 -1.53 -14.14 2.43
N ALA A 97 -0.71 -14.49 1.43
CA ALA A 97 0.64 -13.95 1.30
C ALA A 97 0.63 -12.45 1.01
N GLU A 98 -0.21 -11.97 0.10
CA GLU A 98 -0.31 -10.55 -0.22
C GLU A 98 -0.86 -9.74 0.96
N ALA A 99 -1.88 -10.24 1.67
CA ALA A 99 -2.41 -9.61 2.87
C ALA A 99 -1.34 -9.52 3.99
N TYR A 100 -0.54 -10.57 4.15
CA TYR A 100 0.56 -10.59 5.12
C TYR A 100 1.65 -9.56 4.78
N LEU A 101 2.01 -9.42 3.50
CA LEU A 101 2.98 -8.42 3.05
C LEU A 101 2.43 -6.99 3.23
N GLU A 102 1.15 -6.73 2.94
CA GLU A 102 0.53 -5.43 3.20
C GLU A 102 0.56 -5.08 4.70
N PHE A 103 0.24 -6.04 5.56
CA PHE A 103 0.30 -5.86 7.01
C PHE A 103 1.73 -5.50 7.48
N LEU A 104 2.75 -6.23 7.01
CA LEU A 104 4.15 -5.96 7.36
C LEU A 104 4.60 -4.58 6.87
N LEU A 105 4.24 -4.18 5.65
CA LEU A 105 4.59 -2.88 5.10
C LEU A 105 3.90 -1.74 5.85
N SER A 106 2.61 -1.90 6.14
CA SER A 106 1.84 -0.93 6.94
C SER A 106 2.43 -0.74 8.34
N ARG A 107 2.87 -1.84 8.98
CA ARG A 107 3.57 -1.76 10.28
C ARG A 107 4.94 -1.11 10.17
N SER A 108 5.67 -1.35 9.08
CA SER A 108 6.96 -0.70 8.85
C SER A 108 6.82 0.82 8.68
N ASP A 109 5.77 1.25 7.98
CA ASP A 109 5.43 2.66 7.81
C ASP A 109 5.00 3.33 9.12
N LEU A 110 4.26 2.61 9.98
CA LEU A 110 3.88 3.08 11.31
C LEU A 110 5.08 3.13 12.27
N GLY A 111 5.93 2.10 12.27
CA GLY A 111 7.15 2.03 13.08
C GLY A 111 8.09 3.21 12.80
N ARG A 112 8.18 3.64 11.54
CA ARG A 112 8.93 4.83 11.12
C ARG A 112 8.40 6.15 11.68
N LEU A 113 7.17 6.17 12.19
CA LEU A 113 6.54 7.31 12.86
C LEU A 113 6.52 7.14 14.40
N THR A 114 6.77 5.93 14.91
CA THR A 114 6.67 5.57 16.32
C THR A 114 7.98 5.03 16.88
N ASP A 115 9.13 5.66 16.57
CA ASP A 115 10.43 5.29 17.16
C ASP A 115 10.48 5.49 18.70
N GLN A 116 9.46 6.09 19.33
CA GLN A 116 9.42 6.31 20.78
C GLN A 116 8.49 5.37 21.56
N ALA A 117 7.58 4.62 20.91
CA ALA A 117 6.51 3.89 21.61
C ALA A 117 6.74 2.38 21.71
N GLU A 118 7.44 1.75 20.74
CA GLU A 118 7.63 0.29 20.75
C GLU A 118 8.68 -0.17 21.79
N VAL A 119 9.65 0.68 22.16
CA VAL A 119 10.61 0.37 23.23
C VAL A 119 9.88 0.21 24.57
N ASN A 120 8.83 0.99 24.83
CA ASN A 120 8.05 0.87 26.06
C ASN A 120 7.17 -0.38 26.09
N LEU A 121 6.69 -0.87 24.94
CA LEU A 121 5.82 -2.05 24.89
C LEU A 121 6.62 -3.36 24.94
N VAL A 122 7.79 -3.41 24.28
CA VAL A 122 8.73 -4.52 24.41
C VAL A 122 9.34 -4.56 25.82
N THR A 123 9.63 -3.41 26.43
CA THR A 123 10.15 -3.36 27.81
C THR A 123 9.07 -3.65 28.86
N ALA A 124 7.79 -3.35 28.58
CA ALA A 124 6.67 -3.72 29.47
C ALA A 124 6.25 -5.19 29.36
N LEU A 125 6.62 -5.90 28.28
CA LEU A 125 6.38 -7.35 28.13
C LEU A 125 7.56 -8.22 28.61
N VAL A 126 8.70 -7.60 28.94
CA VAL A 126 9.86 -8.27 29.58
C VAL A 126 9.95 -7.93 31.08
N PRO A 127 8.88 -8.18 31.86
CA PRO A 127 9.07 -8.61 33.23
C PRO A 127 8.32 -9.92 33.45
N SER A 128 8.80 -11.01 32.84
CA SER A 128 8.29 -12.36 33.16
C SER A 128 9.35 -13.45 33.09
N GLU A 129 10.51 -13.23 32.44
CA GLU A 129 11.54 -14.29 32.32
C GLU A 129 12.77 -14.09 33.23
N THR A 130 12.99 -12.91 33.81
CA THR A 130 14.08 -12.68 34.79
C THR A 130 13.66 -12.87 36.25
N ALA A 131 12.38 -13.10 36.52
CA ALA A 131 11.88 -13.36 37.88
C ALA A 131 11.74 -14.86 38.22
N CYS A 132 11.94 -15.76 37.26
CA CYS A 132 11.69 -17.20 37.43
C CYS A 132 12.94 -18.07 37.60
N LEU A 133 14.15 -17.48 37.55
CA LEU A 133 15.41 -18.22 37.77
C LEU A 133 16.35 -17.47 38.72
N ASP A 134 15.89 -17.12 39.92
CA ASP A 134 16.77 -17.28 41.08
C ASP A 134 15.99 -17.42 42.39
N SER A 135 16.17 -18.57 43.04
CA SER A 135 16.09 -18.76 44.48
C SER A 135 14.75 -18.47 45.21
N SER A 136 13.98 -19.54 45.45
CA SER A 136 13.14 -19.65 46.65
C SER A 136 14.06 -19.86 47.87
N PRO A 137 13.93 -19.09 48.96
CA PRO A 137 13.22 -19.66 50.11
C PRO A 137 12.45 -18.63 50.95
N GLY A 138 11.40 -19.11 51.65
CA GLY A 138 11.03 -18.53 52.94
C GLY A 138 9.73 -17.71 52.99
N ARG A 139 8.63 -18.42 53.30
CA ARG A 139 7.54 -18.04 54.21
C ARG A 139 7.55 -16.59 54.72
N THR A 140 6.69 -15.72 54.19
CA THR A 140 5.92 -14.72 54.96
C THR A 140 4.69 -14.29 54.15
N ARG A 141 3.51 -14.47 54.75
CA ARG A 141 2.23 -13.97 54.24
C ARG A 141 2.25 -12.44 54.17
N ARG A 142 2.03 -11.83 53.00
CA ARG A 142 1.26 -10.56 52.87
C ARG A 142 0.55 -10.53 51.51
N THR A 143 -0.73 -10.22 51.60
CA THR A 143 -1.79 -10.19 50.59
C THR A 143 -1.44 -9.30 49.40
N ALA A 144 -1.36 -9.88 48.20
CA ALA A 144 -1.44 -9.12 46.97
C ALA A 144 -2.89 -8.66 46.79
N VAL A 145 -3.12 -7.38 47.07
CA VAL A 145 -4.33 -6.66 46.68
C VAL A 145 -4.33 -6.65 45.16
N TRP A 146 -5.16 -7.50 44.57
CA TRP A 146 -5.50 -7.45 43.15
C TRP A 146 -6.21 -6.11 42.94
N ILE A 147 -5.50 -5.11 42.42
CA ILE A 147 -6.17 -3.93 41.89
C ILE A 147 -6.88 -4.41 40.63
N SER A 148 -8.20 -4.59 40.79
CA SER A 148 -9.13 -5.02 39.77
C SER A 148 -8.96 -4.17 38.51
N ARG A 149 -9.08 -4.85 37.38
CA ARG A 149 -8.94 -4.34 36.00
C ARG A 149 -9.98 -3.28 35.62
N ASP A 150 -10.85 -2.89 36.55
CA ASP A 150 -11.87 -1.84 36.40
C ASP A 150 -11.38 -0.43 36.73
N VAL A 151 -10.29 -0.25 37.50
CA VAL A 151 -9.79 1.10 37.83
C VAL A 151 -8.95 1.70 36.69
N MET A 152 -8.42 0.86 35.79
CA MET A 152 -7.60 1.34 34.66
C MET A 152 -8.43 1.94 33.52
N VAL A 153 -9.75 1.73 33.50
CA VAL A 153 -10.64 2.26 32.44
C VAL A 153 -11.17 3.67 32.81
N GLY A 154 -11.05 4.09 34.07
CA GLY A 154 -11.49 5.41 34.52
C GLY A 154 -10.49 6.57 34.31
N PHE A 155 -9.27 6.29 33.84
CA PHE A 155 -8.24 7.33 33.64
C PHE A 155 -8.06 7.74 32.17
N LEU A 156 -8.93 7.25 31.29
CA LEU A 156 -8.87 7.46 29.83
C LEU A 156 -10.18 8.04 29.25
N LEU A 157 -10.97 8.71 30.10
CA LEU A 157 -12.01 9.68 29.73
C LEU A 157 -11.74 11.00 30.44
#